data_AF-A0A2N6FBA7-F1
#
_entry.id   AF-A0A2N6FBA7-F1
#
_cell.length_a   1.000
_cell.length_b   1.000
_cell.length_c   1.000
_cell.angle_alpha   90.00
_cell.angle_beta   90.00
_cell.angle_gamma   90.00
#
_symmetry.space_group_name_H-M   'P 1'
#
loop_
_entity.id
_entity.type
_entity.pdbx_description
1 polymer ?
#
loop_
_entity_poly.entity_id
_entity_poly.type
_entity_poly.pdbx_seq_one_letter_code
_entity_poly.pdbx_strand_id
1 'polypeptide(L)'
;MATVWTTMEKTPEGRFMESGYHLEEPANPYRRFTVDDPEEFIAHMRRFNSIPKTALPRDQYEKICDEFGVKPVSDSELDIFGTTFTTLGTSNYHFHTEPENRELGISNTIHGLRYRAIRTENI
;
A
#
# COMPACT_ATOMS: atom_id res chain seq x y z
N MET A 1 21.21 8.33 3.38
CA MET A 1 20.86 6.89 3.36
C MET A 1 21.13 6.20 4.68
N ALA A 2 20.06 5.69 5.29
CA ALA A 2 20.05 4.83 6.46
C ALA A 2 19.20 3.58 6.18
N THR A 3 19.41 2.53 6.98
CA THR A 3 18.68 1.26 6.84
C THR A 3 17.48 1.25 7.78
N VAL A 4 16.33 0.83 7.27
CA VAL A 4 15.15 0.51 8.07
C VAL A 4 14.87 -0.98 7.95
N TRP A 5 14.61 -1.63 9.09
CA TRP A 5 14.19 -3.03 9.14
C TRP A 5 12.70 -3.10 9.44
N THR A 6 11.95 -3.86 8.64
CA THR A 6 10.52 -4.10 8.88
C THR A 6 10.32 -5.55 9.28
N THR A 7 9.74 -5.80 10.44
CA THR A 7 9.35 -7.15 10.85
C THR A 7 8.00 -7.53 10.25
N MET A 8 7.83 -8.82 9.96
CA MET A 8 6.56 -9.35 9.47
C MET A 8 6.09 -10.51 10.34
N GLU A 9 4.80 -10.54 10.62
CA GLU A 9 4.12 -11.65 11.28
C GLU A 9 3.14 -12.32 10.34
N LYS A 10 3.00 -13.64 10.46
CA LYS A 10 2.02 -14.39 9.69
C LYS A 10 0.68 -14.35 10.41
N THR A 11 -0.33 -13.79 9.77
CA THR A 11 -1.70 -13.77 10.29
C THR A 11 -2.31 -15.17 10.31
N PRO A 12 -3.40 -15.42 11.07
CA PRO A 12 -4.11 -16.70 11.08
C PRO A 12 -4.56 -17.17 9.69
N GLU A 13 -4.84 -16.23 8.78
CA GLU A 13 -5.23 -16.49 7.39
C GLU A 13 -4.03 -16.78 6.47
N GLY A 14 -2.82 -16.88 7.05
CA GLY A 14 -1.60 -17.28 6.36
C GLY A 14 -0.87 -16.16 5.61
N ARG A 15 -1.28 -14.89 5.79
CA ARG A 15 -0.65 -13.74 5.13
C ARG A 15 0.44 -13.14 6.01
N PHE A 16 1.56 -12.71 5.43
CA PHE A 16 2.54 -11.93 6.17
C PHE A 16 2.11 -10.46 6.23
N MET A 17 1.97 -9.92 7.43
CA MET A 17 1.66 -8.51 7.71
C MET A 17 2.81 -7.87 8.47
N GLU A 18 3.05 -6.60 8.19
CA GLU A 18 4.06 -5.80 8.88
C GLU A 18 3.66 -5.65 10.36
N SER A 19 4.61 -5.95 11.25
CA SER A 19 4.43 -5.90 12.71
C SER A 19 5.26 -4.82 13.40
N GLY A 20 6.13 -4.12 12.66
CA GLY A 20 6.90 -3.01 13.18
C GLY A 20 8.05 -2.54 12.28
N TYR A 21 8.53 -1.34 12.59
CA TYR A 21 9.70 -0.70 11.98
C TYR A 21 10.79 -0.48 13.03
N HIS A 22 12.03 -0.78 12.66
CA HIS A 22 13.18 -0.75 13.56
C HIS A 22 14.33 0.01 12.89
N LEU A 23 15.12 0.72 13.70
CA LEU A 23 16.39 1.36 13.32
C LEU A 23 17.61 0.50 13.69
N GLU A 24 17.37 -0.66 14.30
CA GLU A 24 18.36 -1.69 14.60
C GLU A 24 17.87 -3.03 14.03
N GLU A 25 18.79 -3.95 13.76
CA GLU A 25 18.47 -5.25 13.16
C GLU A 25 17.67 -6.15 14.15
N PRO A 26 16.44 -6.57 13.81
CA PRO A 26 15.63 -7.42 14.67
C PRO A 26 15.96 -8.91 14.51
N ALA A 27 15.67 -9.72 15.54
CA ALA A 27 15.92 -11.16 15.53
C ALA A 27 14.93 -12.00 14.66
N ASN A 28 13.84 -11.39 14.21
CA ASN A 28 12.72 -12.04 13.50
C ASN A 28 12.82 -11.87 11.98
N PRO A 29 12.03 -12.60 11.16
CA PRO A 29 12.01 -12.40 9.72
C PRO A 29 11.78 -10.92 9.37
N TYR A 30 12.78 -10.32 8.73
CA TYR A 30 12.80 -8.90 8.42
C TYR A 30 12.97 -8.66 6.92
N ARG A 31 12.50 -7.50 6.46
CA ARG A 31 12.94 -6.90 5.20
C ARG A 31 13.80 -5.68 5.53
N ARG A 32 14.82 -5.44 4.71
CA ARG A 32 15.70 -4.28 4.82
C ARG A 32 15.41 -3.31 3.68
N PHE A 33 15.29 -2.03 4.00
CA PHE A 33 15.14 -0.95 3.03
C PHE A 33 16.24 0.07 3.28
N THR A 34 16.85 0.57 2.21
CA THR A 34 17.75 1.73 2.28
C THR A 34 16.93 2.94 1.87
N VAL A 35 16.84 3.94 2.75
CA VAL A 35 16.04 5.15 2.55
C VAL A 35 16.83 6.37 3.00
N ASP A 36 16.52 7.53 2.44
CA ASP A 36 17.20 8.77 2.85
C ASP A 36 16.73 9.29 4.20
N ASP A 37 15.43 9.20 4.47
CA ASP A 37 14.82 9.57 5.74
C ASP A 37 14.03 8.37 6.32
N PRO A 38 14.60 7.67 7.32
CA PRO A 38 13.96 6.57 8.01
C PRO A 38 12.63 6.94 8.68
N GLU A 39 12.57 8.08 9.37
CA GLU A 39 11.40 8.45 10.17
C GLU A 39 10.21 8.76 9.26
N GLU A 40 10.49 9.50 8.19
CA GLU A 40 9.48 9.84 7.20
C GLU A 40 9.02 8.60 6.41
N PHE A 41 9.92 7.69 6.02
CA PHE A 41 9.54 6.42 5.41
C PHE A 41 8.65 5.59 6.34
N ILE A 42 8.97 5.51 7.63
CA ILE A 42 8.17 4.79 8.62
C ILE A 42 6.78 5.43 8.75
N ALA A 43 6.70 6.75 8.83
CA ALA A 43 5.43 7.47 8.90
C ALA A 43 4.58 7.22 7.64
N HIS A 44 5.19 7.31 6.45
CA HIS A 44 4.53 7.00 5.18
C HIS A 44 4.00 5.57 5.16
N MET A 45 4.83 4.59 5.51
CA MET A 45 4.42 3.19 5.42
C MET A 45 3.35 2.82 6.44
N ARG A 46 3.36 3.41 7.64
CA ARG A 46 2.25 3.30 8.61
C ARG A 46 0.94 3.84 8.02
N ARG A 47 1.00 5.01 7.37
CA ARG A 47 -0.15 5.60 6.68
C ARG A 47 -0.61 4.73 5.52
N PHE A 48 0.29 4.21 4.70
CA PHE A 48 -0.04 3.29 3.61
C PHE A 48 -0.71 2.00 4.11
N ASN A 49 -0.20 1.43 5.20
CA ASN A 49 -0.72 0.18 5.78
C ASN A 49 -2.07 0.36 6.49
N SER A 50 -2.54 1.60 6.73
CA SER A 50 -3.89 1.86 7.24
C SER A 50 -4.96 1.86 6.16
N ILE A 51 -4.60 1.82 4.86
CA ILE A 51 -5.56 1.67 3.77
C ILE A 51 -6.26 0.30 3.92
N PRO A 52 -7.61 0.24 3.80
CA PRO A 52 -8.34 -1.02 3.82
C PRO A 52 -7.79 -2.05 2.83
N LYS A 53 -7.87 -3.34 3.16
CA LYS A 53 -7.38 -4.42 2.28
C LYS A 53 -8.48 -5.07 1.45
N THR A 54 -9.73 -4.67 1.68
CA THR A 54 -10.94 -5.17 1.04
C THR A 54 -11.36 -4.28 -0.11
N ALA A 55 -12.12 -4.84 -1.04
CA ALA A 55 -12.74 -4.07 -2.11
C ALA A 55 -13.58 -2.92 -1.53
N LEU A 56 -13.56 -1.75 -2.19
CA LEU A 56 -14.23 -0.54 -1.71
C LEU A 56 -15.48 -0.24 -2.55
N PRO A 57 -16.69 -0.29 -1.97
CA PRO A 57 -17.89 0.32 -2.55
C PRO A 57 -17.68 1.81 -2.80
N ARG A 58 -18.49 2.42 -3.69
CA ARG A 58 -18.24 3.80 -4.18
C ARG A 58 -18.15 4.84 -3.07
N ASP A 59 -19.07 4.81 -2.11
CA ASP A 59 -19.13 5.73 -0.97
C ASP A 59 -17.88 5.62 -0.08
N GLN A 60 -17.44 4.38 0.22
CA GLN A 60 -16.23 4.14 1.00
C GLN A 60 -14.97 4.56 0.23
N TYR A 61 -14.94 4.31 -1.08
CA TYR A 61 -13.85 4.73 -1.95
C TYR A 61 -13.67 6.24 -1.96
N GLU A 62 -14.74 7.02 -2.14
CA GLU A 62 -14.68 8.48 -2.14
C GLU A 62 -14.20 9.03 -0.80
N LYS A 63 -14.66 8.44 0.31
CA LYS A 63 -14.20 8.80 1.67
C LYS A 63 -12.70 8.53 1.86
N ILE A 64 -12.23 7.34 1.46
CA ILE A 64 -10.82 6.98 1.57
C ILE A 64 -9.95 7.86 0.64
N CYS A 65 -10.45 8.20 -0.54
CA CYS A 65 -9.81 9.17 -1.43
C CYS A 65 -9.58 10.52 -0.72
N ASP A 66 -10.60 11.07 -0.06
CA ASP A 66 -10.50 12.32 0.70
C ASP A 66 -9.48 12.21 1.86
N GLU A 67 -9.58 11.16 2.68
CA GLU A 67 -8.65 10.91 3.81
C GLU A 67 -7.18 10.83 3.39
N PHE A 68 -6.92 10.35 2.17
CA PHE A 68 -5.56 10.18 1.65
C PHE A 68 -5.12 11.30 0.70
N GLY A 69 -5.98 12.28 0.41
CA GLY A 69 -5.69 13.35 -0.56
C GLY A 69 -5.59 12.83 -2.01
N VAL A 70 -6.25 11.72 -2.32
CA VAL A 70 -6.28 11.13 -3.66
C VAL A 70 -7.54 11.59 -4.38
N LYS A 71 -7.39 12.03 -5.63
CA LYS A 71 -8.55 12.41 -6.45
C LYS A 71 -9.32 11.16 -6.90
N PRO A 72 -10.63 11.05 -6.61
CA PRO A 72 -11.42 9.93 -7.09
C PRO A 72 -11.55 9.95 -8.62
N VAL A 73 -11.41 8.77 -9.22
CA VAL A 73 -11.58 8.47 -10.65
C VAL A 73 -12.94 7.80 -10.90
N SER A 74 -13.51 7.99 -12.11
CA SER A 74 -14.77 7.36 -12.51
C SER A 74 -14.63 5.85 -12.71
N ASP A 75 -15.72 5.09 -12.52
CA ASP A 75 -15.64 3.62 -12.58
C ASP A 75 -15.19 3.10 -13.96
N SER A 76 -15.55 3.79 -15.05
CA SER A 76 -15.14 3.47 -16.42
C SER A 76 -13.65 3.66 -16.70
N GLU A 77 -12.92 4.38 -15.85
CA GLU A 77 -11.50 4.72 -16.04
C GLU A 77 -10.57 3.88 -15.15
N LEU A 78 -11.12 2.95 -14.35
CA LEU A 78 -10.37 2.22 -13.32
C LEU A 78 -9.59 0.98 -13.81
N ASP A 79 -9.72 0.59 -15.08
CA ASP A 79 -9.11 -0.63 -15.63
C ASP A 79 -7.57 -0.66 -15.55
N ILE A 80 -6.92 0.50 -15.67
CA ILE A 80 -5.46 0.62 -15.61
C ILE A 80 -4.94 0.23 -14.22
N PHE A 81 -5.67 0.56 -13.16
CA PHE A 81 -5.27 0.28 -11.77
C PHE A 81 -5.42 -1.21 -11.39
N GLY A 82 -6.39 -1.90 -12.00
CA GLY A 82 -6.53 -3.35 -11.88
C GLY A 82 -5.34 -4.11 -12.46
N THR A 83 -4.71 -3.54 -13.49
CA THR A 83 -3.58 -4.14 -14.21
C THR A 83 -2.25 -3.87 -13.50
N THR A 84 -2.04 -2.68 -12.94
CA THR A 84 -0.80 -2.33 -12.22
C THR A 84 -0.65 -3.09 -10.88
N PHE A 85 -1.76 -3.43 -10.21
CA PHE A 85 -1.74 -4.26 -9.00
C PHE A 85 -1.18 -5.67 -9.21
N THR A 86 -1.26 -6.21 -10.43
CA THR A 86 -0.82 -7.57 -10.76
C THR A 86 0.51 -7.60 -11.53
N THR A 87 0.82 -6.53 -12.29
CA THR A 87 2.02 -6.47 -13.14
C THR A 87 3.27 -5.94 -12.44
N LEU A 88 3.13 -5.11 -11.39
CA LEU A 88 4.27 -4.67 -10.58
C LEU A 88 4.70 -5.74 -9.58
N GLY A 89 4.89 -7.00 -10.02
CA GLY A 89 5.36 -8.15 -9.24
C GLY A 89 6.75 -8.00 -8.57
N THR A 90 7.23 -6.78 -8.41
CA THR A 90 8.34 -6.36 -7.55
C THR A 90 7.74 -5.66 -6.33
N SER A 91 8.01 -6.21 -5.15
CA SER A 91 7.41 -5.83 -3.86
C SER A 91 7.05 -4.33 -3.76
N ASN A 92 5.75 -4.00 -3.68
CA ASN A 92 5.23 -2.64 -3.49
C ASN A 92 6.05 -1.80 -2.50
N TYR A 93 6.64 -2.43 -1.48
CA TYR A 93 7.52 -1.80 -0.51
C TYR A 93 8.76 -1.10 -1.09
N HIS A 94 9.40 -1.67 -2.12
CA HIS A 94 10.52 -1.00 -2.80
C HIS A 94 10.07 0.20 -3.63
N PHE A 95 8.82 0.22 -4.08
CA PHE A 95 8.28 1.40 -4.77
C PHE A 95 8.14 2.59 -3.80
N HIS A 96 7.88 2.33 -2.52
CA HIS A 96 7.71 3.37 -1.50
C HIS A 96 9.02 3.87 -0.87
N THR A 97 10.18 3.32 -1.22
CA THR A 97 11.47 3.82 -0.71
C THR A 97 11.82 5.18 -1.29
N GLU A 98 11.42 5.44 -2.54
CA GLU A 98 11.59 6.72 -3.21
C GLU A 98 10.41 7.66 -2.89
N PRO A 99 10.66 8.87 -2.33
CA PRO A 99 9.60 9.81 -1.97
C PRO A 99 8.65 10.16 -3.11
N GLU A 100 9.16 10.37 -4.33
CA GLU A 100 8.33 10.74 -5.49
C GLU A 100 7.30 9.68 -5.89
N ASN A 101 7.50 8.43 -5.49
CA ASN A 101 6.66 7.30 -5.88
C ASN A 101 5.52 7.04 -4.88
N ARG A 102 5.60 7.60 -3.67
CA ARG A 102 4.71 7.25 -2.56
C ARG A 102 3.25 7.61 -2.81
N GLU A 103 3.01 8.81 -3.34
CA GLU A 103 1.67 9.26 -3.69
C GLU A 103 1.04 8.36 -4.76
N LEU A 104 1.82 7.99 -5.76
CA LEU A 104 1.38 7.08 -6.82
C LEU A 104 1.04 5.69 -6.25
N GLY A 105 1.81 5.21 -5.27
CA GLY A 105 1.56 3.93 -4.62
C GLY A 105 0.26 3.92 -3.79
N ILE A 106 -0.01 5.01 -3.07
CA ILE A 106 -1.28 5.22 -2.34
C ILE A 106 -2.45 5.27 -3.32
N SER A 107 -2.36 6.12 -4.34
CA SER A 107 -3.39 6.31 -5.37
C SER A 107 -3.74 5.00 -6.08
N ASN A 108 -2.72 4.29 -6.59
CA ASN A 108 -2.91 3.00 -7.24
C ASN A 108 -3.58 1.99 -6.33
N THR A 109 -3.21 1.99 -5.04
CA THR A 109 -3.78 1.07 -4.05
C THR A 109 -5.26 1.32 -3.86
N ILE A 110 -5.67 2.57 -3.61
CA ILE A 110 -7.07 2.93 -3.38
C ILE A 110 -7.93 2.67 -4.62
N HIS A 111 -7.44 3.08 -5.80
CA HIS A 111 -8.14 2.86 -7.07
C HIS A 111 -8.32 1.38 -7.40
N GLY A 112 -7.30 0.55 -7.17
CA GLY A 112 -7.41 -0.90 -7.39
C GLY A 112 -8.40 -1.59 -6.45
N LEU A 113 -8.63 -1.08 -5.24
CA LEU A 113 -9.68 -1.62 -4.36
C LEU A 113 -11.08 -1.29 -4.88
N ARG A 114 -11.30 -0.11 -5.45
CA ARG A 114 -12.57 0.20 -6.13
C ARG A 114 -12.76 -0.66 -7.38
N TYR A 115 -11.72 -0.85 -8.19
CA TYR A 115 -11.76 -1.74 -9.35
C TYR A 115 -12.20 -3.16 -8.96
N ARG A 116 -11.66 -3.71 -7.87
CA ARG A 116 -12.09 -5.03 -7.37
C ARG A 116 -13.57 -5.06 -6.99
N ALA A 117 -14.10 -3.99 -6.38
CA ALA A 117 -15.52 -3.91 -6.04
C ALA A 117 -16.40 -3.96 -7.30
N ILE A 118 -16.05 -3.17 -8.33
CA ILE A 118 -16.74 -3.18 -9.63
C ILE A 118 -16.74 -4.58 -10.25
N ARG A 119 -15.61 -5.30 -10.15
CA ARG A 119 -15.49 -6.67 -10.67
C ARG A 119 -16.33 -7.69 -9.89
N THR A 120 -16.64 -7.44 -8.62
CA THR A 120 -17.53 -8.28 -7.82
C THR A 120 -19.01 -7.90 -8.00
N GLU A 121 -19.31 -6.61 -8.17
CA GLU A 121 -20.66 -6.08 -8.41
C GLU A 121 -21.23 -6.50 -9.78
N ASN A 122 -20.37 -6.74 -10.77
CA ASN A 122 -20.73 -7.11 -12.14
C ASN A 122 -20.70 -8.63 -12.42
N ILE A 123 -20.68 -9.47 -11.38
CA ILE A 123 -20.86 -10.93 -11.46
C ILE A 123 -22.26 -11.27 -10.95
#